data_AF-A0A969JZ56-F1
#
_entry.id   AF-A0A969JZ56-F1
#
_cell.length_a   1.000
_cell.length_b   1.000
_cell.length_c   1.000
_cell.angle_alpha   90.00
_cell.angle_beta   90.00
_cell.angle_gamma   90.00
#
_symmetry.space_group_name_H-M   'P 1'
#
loop_
_entity.id
_entity.type
_entity.pdbx_description
1 polymer ?
#
loop_
_entity_poly.entity_id
_entity_poly.type
_entity_poly.pdbx_seq_one_letter_code
_entity_poly.pdbx_strand_id
1 'polypeptide(L)'
;MMSEMSGAVSVQKFTAQFRAALRDPDIASIVIDVDSPGGQVGGVEELAAEIFDARGQKPITAVVNTLAASAAYWIASAADEIVISPSGQAGSIGVFLIHEDMSAALAAAGETVTLISAGKYKVEGNPFEPLTEEARGAMQEMVNEYYGMFTKAVARNRGVKVADVRNGFGEGRVVGAGQAVALGMADLRGHFLMRWTQRRQGRARNGRGAAADLEFRSNGG
;
A
#
# COMPACT_ATOMS: atom_id res chain seq x y z
N MET A 1 -9.29 20.24 9.59
CA MET A 1 -8.22 21.23 9.32
C MET A 1 -6.89 20.78 9.93
N MET A 2 -6.50 19.51 9.74
CA MET A 2 -5.21 18.91 10.16
C MET A 2 -4.78 17.82 9.15
N SER A 3 -5.04 18.04 7.86
CA SER A 3 -4.68 17.09 6.78
C SER A 3 -3.84 17.73 5.68
N GLU A 4 -3.31 18.94 5.89
CA GLU A 4 -2.63 19.72 4.84
C GLU A 4 -1.18 20.07 5.16
N MET A 5 -0.50 19.31 6.03
CA MET A 5 0.93 19.54 6.30
C MET A 5 1.83 18.29 6.27
N SER A 6 1.33 17.13 5.87
CA SER A 6 2.17 16.05 5.37
C SER A 6 1.39 15.30 4.29
N GLY A 7 2.05 14.67 3.33
CA GLY A 7 1.40 13.84 2.29
C GLY A 7 0.66 12.60 2.83
N ALA A 8 0.23 12.60 4.08
CA ALA A 8 -0.53 11.54 4.71
C ALA A 8 -2.00 11.62 4.30
N VAL A 9 -2.48 10.53 3.68
CA VAL A 9 -3.90 10.34 3.37
C VAL A 9 -4.52 9.47 4.46
N SER A 10 -5.59 9.96 5.09
CA SER A 10 -6.41 9.14 5.99
C SER A 10 -7.10 8.04 5.19
N VAL A 11 -6.97 6.79 5.66
CA VAL A 11 -7.66 5.64 5.08
C VAL A 11 -9.17 5.89 5.05
N GLN A 12 -9.75 6.44 6.12
CA GLN A 12 -11.18 6.75 6.18
C GLN A 12 -11.61 7.78 5.12
N LYS A 13 -10.81 8.83 4.91
CA LYS A 13 -11.07 9.83 3.88
C LYS A 13 -11.00 9.21 2.49
N PHE A 14 -9.99 8.38 2.24
CA PHE A 14 -9.83 7.68 0.98
C PHE A 14 -10.99 6.70 0.71
N THR A 15 -11.41 5.93 1.71
CA THR A 15 -12.60 5.06 1.63
C THR A 15 -13.85 5.84 1.25
N ALA A 16 -14.08 7.01 1.85
CA ALA A 16 -15.23 7.85 1.50
C ALA A 16 -15.18 8.34 0.05
N GLN A 17 -14.00 8.75 -0.43
CA GLN A 17 -13.77 9.17 -1.82
C GLN A 17 -13.98 8.02 -2.80
N PHE A 18 -13.43 6.84 -2.49
CA PHE A 18 -13.62 5.63 -3.29
C PHE A 18 -15.10 5.27 -3.42
N ARG A 19 -15.83 5.23 -2.30
CA ARG A 19 -17.28 4.96 -2.27
C ARG A 19 -18.08 5.97 -3.08
N ALA A 20 -17.75 7.26 -2.99
CA ALA A 20 -18.38 8.30 -3.78
C ALA A 20 -18.16 8.05 -5.27
N ALA A 21 -16.91 7.77 -5.68
CA ALA A 21 -16.57 7.53 -7.07
C ALA A 21 -17.21 6.24 -7.64
N LEU A 22 -17.32 5.20 -6.81
CA LEU A 22 -17.96 3.93 -7.19
C LEU A 22 -19.46 4.10 -7.45
N ARG A 23 -20.16 4.91 -6.64
CA ARG A 23 -21.62 5.12 -6.76
C ARG A 23 -22.04 6.14 -7.80
N ASP A 24 -21.13 7.02 -8.23
CA ASP A 24 -21.45 8.08 -9.18
C ASP A 24 -21.64 7.52 -10.62
N PRO A 25 -22.84 7.56 -11.22
CA PRO A 25 -23.08 7.00 -12.55
C PRO A 25 -22.30 7.70 -13.69
N ASP A 26 -21.84 8.95 -13.48
CA ASP A 26 -21.10 9.71 -14.49
C ASP A 26 -19.61 9.30 -14.54
N ILE A 27 -19.13 8.57 -13.54
CA ILE A 27 -17.75 8.06 -13.48
C ILE A 27 -17.65 6.69 -14.14
N ALA A 28 -16.98 6.65 -15.29
CA ALA A 28 -16.79 5.43 -16.07
C ALA A 28 -15.64 4.51 -15.59
N SER A 29 -14.69 5.03 -14.81
CA SER A 29 -13.54 4.28 -14.28
C SER A 29 -12.89 5.00 -13.09
N ILE A 30 -12.25 4.25 -12.20
CA ILE A 30 -11.55 4.77 -11.03
C ILE A 30 -10.05 4.60 -11.24
N VAL A 31 -9.28 5.65 -10.99
CA VAL A 31 -7.82 5.62 -10.97
C VAL A 31 -7.37 5.90 -9.55
N ILE A 32 -6.59 4.96 -8.99
CA ILE A 32 -5.95 5.12 -7.69
C ILE A 32 -4.52 5.57 -7.96
N ASP A 33 -4.25 6.85 -7.77
CA ASP A 33 -2.90 7.41 -7.88
C ASP A 33 -2.11 7.09 -6.60
N VAL A 34 -0.97 6.41 -6.74
CA VAL A 34 -0.15 5.91 -5.63
C VAL A 34 1.25 6.50 -5.69
N ASP A 35 1.54 7.33 -4.69
CA ASP A 35 2.85 7.81 -4.28
C ASP A 35 2.88 7.82 -2.75
N SER A 36 3.22 6.66 -2.15
CA SER A 36 3.18 6.50 -0.70
C SER A 36 4.13 5.42 -0.18
N PRO A 37 4.86 5.70 0.92
CA PRO A 37 5.65 4.70 1.62
C PRO A 37 4.80 3.72 2.46
N GLY A 38 3.49 3.94 2.55
CA GLY A 38 2.59 3.21 3.43
C GLY A 38 2.19 4.03 4.66
N GLY A 39 1.89 3.35 5.77
CA GLY A 39 1.36 3.98 6.97
C GLY A 39 0.86 2.96 7.99
N GLN A 40 -0.09 3.38 8.83
CA GLN A 40 -0.69 2.50 9.83
C GLN A 40 -1.60 1.45 9.20
N VAL A 41 -1.70 0.28 9.86
CA VAL A 41 -2.48 -0.87 9.37
C VAL A 41 -3.99 -0.70 9.52
N GLY A 42 -4.45 0.16 10.45
CA GLY A 42 -5.87 0.31 10.76
C GLY A 42 -6.71 0.76 9.56
N GLY A 43 -7.72 -0.02 9.20
CA GLY A 43 -8.63 0.26 8.08
C GLY A 43 -8.12 -0.20 6.71
N VAL A 44 -6.87 -0.66 6.61
CA VAL A 44 -6.22 -0.99 5.33
C VAL A 44 -6.84 -2.24 4.71
N GLU A 45 -7.06 -3.31 5.49
CA GLU A 45 -7.70 -4.52 4.95
C GLU A 45 -9.15 -4.26 4.57
N GLU A 46 -9.90 -3.50 5.38
CA GLU A 46 -11.29 -3.19 5.09
C GLU A 46 -11.43 -2.42 3.77
N LEU A 47 -10.56 -1.41 3.55
CA LEU A 47 -10.51 -0.68 2.30
C LEU A 47 -10.04 -1.58 1.14
N ALA A 48 -8.98 -2.36 1.31
CA ALA A 48 -8.46 -3.23 0.26
C ALA A 48 -9.47 -4.32 -0.13
N ALA A 49 -10.19 -4.89 0.82
CA ALA A 49 -11.28 -5.85 0.57
C ALA A 49 -12.43 -5.16 -0.20
N GLU A 50 -12.83 -3.97 0.21
CA GLU A 50 -13.89 -3.22 -0.48
C GLU A 50 -13.51 -2.87 -1.93
N ILE A 51 -12.26 -2.47 -2.19
CA ILE A 51 -11.76 -2.24 -3.56
C ILE A 51 -11.77 -3.54 -4.36
N PHE A 52 -11.34 -4.65 -3.76
CA PHE A 52 -11.31 -5.96 -4.41
C PHE A 52 -12.72 -6.44 -4.78
N ASP A 53 -13.69 -6.31 -3.86
CA ASP A 53 -15.09 -6.69 -4.08
C ASP A 53 -15.81 -5.77 -5.08
N ALA A 54 -15.31 -4.54 -5.26
CA ALA A 54 -15.79 -3.60 -6.26
C ALA A 54 -15.27 -3.87 -7.68
N ARG A 55 -14.27 -4.75 -7.85
CA ARG A 55 -13.77 -5.14 -9.17
C ARG A 55 -14.91 -5.63 -10.06
N GLY A 56 -14.85 -5.27 -11.34
CA GLY A 56 -15.90 -5.59 -12.32
C GLY A 56 -17.14 -4.69 -12.30
N GLN A 57 -17.39 -3.92 -11.23
CA GLN A 57 -18.45 -2.89 -11.24
C GLN A 57 -18.03 -1.71 -12.13
N LYS A 58 -16.81 -1.22 -11.92
CA LYS A 58 -16.12 -0.24 -12.76
C LYS A 58 -14.67 -0.66 -12.87
N PRO A 59 -13.97 -0.34 -13.98
CA PRO A 59 -12.53 -0.55 -14.04
C PRO A 59 -11.81 0.29 -12.97
N ILE A 60 -10.99 -0.36 -12.15
CA ILE A 60 -10.16 0.24 -11.10
C ILE A 60 -8.70 0.01 -11.47
N THR A 61 -7.95 1.08 -11.69
CA THR A 61 -6.52 0.99 -12.01
C THR A 61 -5.69 1.72 -10.96
N ALA A 62 -4.79 1.02 -10.29
CA ALA A 62 -3.76 1.63 -9.49
C ALA A 62 -2.60 2.07 -10.39
N VAL A 63 -2.15 3.31 -10.22
CA VAL A 63 -1.01 3.88 -10.94
C VAL A 63 0.05 4.21 -9.91
N VAL A 64 1.17 3.48 -9.95
CA VAL A 64 2.33 3.75 -9.13
C VAL A 64 3.21 4.75 -9.86
N ASN A 65 3.15 6.02 -9.42
CA ASN A 65 3.95 7.09 -10.00
C ASN A 65 5.41 6.99 -9.57
N THR A 66 5.64 6.79 -8.27
CA THR A 66 6.99 6.76 -7.66
C THR A 66 7.11 5.57 -6.70
N LEU A 67 6.16 5.40 -5.78
CA LEU A 67 6.25 4.41 -4.73
C LEU A 67 4.88 3.88 -4.31
N ALA A 68 4.74 2.56 -4.28
CA ALA A 68 3.67 1.86 -3.59
C ALA A 68 4.30 0.87 -2.61
N ALA A 69 4.54 1.30 -1.37
CA ALA A 69 5.15 0.47 -0.34
C ALA A 69 4.20 0.18 0.83
N SER A 70 4.39 -0.98 1.47
CA SER A 70 3.68 -1.39 2.68
C SER A 70 2.16 -1.26 2.53
N ALA A 71 1.46 -0.59 3.45
CA ALA A 71 0.01 -0.39 3.39
C ALA A 71 -0.49 0.18 2.05
N ALA A 72 0.30 1.02 1.36
CA ALA A 72 -0.08 1.53 0.06
C ALA A 72 -0.09 0.44 -1.02
N TYR A 73 0.88 -0.48 -0.99
CA TYR A 73 0.88 -1.64 -1.87
C TYR A 73 -0.26 -2.61 -1.54
N TRP A 74 -0.61 -2.77 -0.26
CA TRP A 74 -1.79 -3.55 0.15
C TRP A 74 -3.05 -3.06 -0.57
N ILE A 75 -3.33 -1.76 -0.49
CA ILE A 75 -4.47 -1.13 -1.15
C ILE A 75 -4.34 -1.21 -2.67
N ALA A 76 -3.18 -0.84 -3.23
CA ALA A 76 -2.95 -0.85 -4.68
C ALA A 76 -3.15 -2.24 -5.28
N SER A 77 -2.73 -3.29 -4.55
CA SER A 77 -2.87 -4.67 -5.01
C SER A 77 -4.31 -5.06 -5.30
N ALA A 78 -5.28 -4.45 -4.62
CA ALA A 78 -6.70 -4.72 -4.76
C ALA A 78 -7.35 -4.13 -6.02
N ALA A 79 -6.69 -3.24 -6.76
CA ALA A 79 -7.21 -2.71 -8.03
C ALA A 79 -7.22 -3.79 -9.13
N ASP A 80 -8.09 -3.70 -10.15
CA ASP A 80 -8.11 -4.66 -11.28
C ASP A 80 -6.75 -4.76 -11.98
N GLU A 81 -6.02 -3.64 -11.99
CA GLU A 81 -4.73 -3.51 -12.64
C GLU A 81 -3.82 -2.56 -11.85
N ILE A 82 -2.52 -2.87 -11.84
CA ILE A 82 -1.45 -2.01 -11.35
C ILE A 82 -0.51 -1.65 -12.51
N VAL A 83 -0.45 -0.37 -12.83
CA VAL A 83 0.51 0.21 -13.76
C VAL A 83 1.60 0.89 -12.95
N ILE A 84 2.87 0.55 -13.20
CA ILE A 84 4.02 1.11 -12.49
C ILE A 84 4.91 1.90 -13.45
N SER A 85 5.18 3.16 -13.10
CA SER A 85 6.09 4.01 -13.89
C SER A 85 7.49 3.40 -13.95
N PRO A 86 8.30 3.63 -15.00
CA PRO A 86 9.62 3.03 -15.13
C PRO A 86 10.58 3.26 -13.95
N SER A 87 10.48 4.42 -13.31
CA SER A 87 11.23 4.79 -12.09
C SER A 87 10.55 4.35 -10.79
N GLY A 88 9.34 3.78 -10.88
CA GLY A 88 8.53 3.43 -9.74
C GLY A 88 9.03 2.19 -9.00
N GLN A 89 8.68 2.12 -7.72
CA GLN A 89 8.97 0.98 -6.85
C GLN A 89 7.69 0.46 -6.19
N ALA A 90 7.63 -0.86 -5.98
CA ALA A 90 6.54 -1.50 -5.27
C ALA A 90 7.07 -2.54 -4.27
N GLY A 91 6.30 -2.83 -3.22
CA GLY A 91 6.63 -3.88 -2.26
C GLY A 91 6.64 -3.38 -0.83
N SER A 92 7.73 -3.64 -0.09
CA SER A 92 7.77 -3.44 1.36
C SER A 92 6.61 -4.18 2.06
N ILE A 93 6.36 -5.41 1.60
CA ILE A 93 5.32 -6.27 2.17
C ILE A 93 5.85 -6.79 3.51
N GLY A 94 5.41 -6.17 4.59
CA GLY A 94 5.87 -6.45 5.94
C GLY A 94 5.14 -5.59 6.95
N VAL A 95 5.26 -5.97 8.21
CA VAL A 95 4.74 -5.25 9.38
C VAL A 95 5.85 -5.21 10.41
N PHE A 96 6.01 -4.06 11.06
CA PHE A 96 6.93 -3.91 12.17
C PHE A 96 6.28 -3.06 13.27
N LEU A 97 6.81 -3.21 14.48
CA LEU A 97 6.48 -2.40 15.64
C LEU A 97 7.80 -1.96 16.27
N ILE A 98 7.87 -0.70 16.68
CA ILE A 98 9.02 -0.16 17.40
C ILE A 98 8.66 -0.07 18.88
N HIS A 99 9.52 -0.63 19.73
CA HIS A 99 9.59 -0.31 21.16
C HIS A 99 10.95 0.36 21.41
N GLU A 100 10.94 1.44 22.18
CA GLU A 100 12.13 2.18 22.57
C GLU A 100 12.22 2.18 24.09
N ASP A 101 13.35 1.72 24.63
CA ASP A 101 13.64 1.79 26.07
C ASP A 101 14.48 3.04 26.36
N MET A 102 13.87 3.99 27.06
CA MET A 102 14.46 5.25 27.48
C MET A 102 14.88 5.24 28.95
N SER A 103 14.75 4.12 29.66
CA SER A 103 14.98 4.03 31.11
C SER A 103 16.37 4.50 31.53
N ALA A 104 17.41 4.09 30.78
CA ALA A 104 18.79 4.50 31.05
C ALA A 104 19.02 6.01 30.81
N ALA A 105 18.39 6.59 29.79
CA ALA A 105 18.49 8.01 29.49
C ALA A 105 17.83 8.86 30.58
N LEU A 106 16.66 8.43 31.06
CA LEU A 106 15.93 9.10 32.15
C LEU A 106 16.68 9.01 33.48
N ALA A 107 17.25 7.84 33.80
CA ALA A 107 18.09 7.67 34.97
C ALA A 107 19.32 8.60 34.93
N ALA A 108 19.97 8.75 33.77
CA ALA A 108 21.08 9.68 33.58
C ALA A 108 20.66 11.15 33.73
N ALA A 109 19.41 11.49 33.39
CA ALA A 109 18.82 12.80 33.62
C ALA A 109 18.37 13.04 35.08
N GLY A 110 18.45 12.01 35.94
CA GLY A 110 17.96 12.08 37.33
C GLY A 110 16.45 12.00 37.46
N GLU A 111 15.75 11.51 36.42
CA GLU A 111 14.30 11.36 36.40
C GLU A 111 13.87 9.95 36.81
N THR A 112 12.78 9.84 37.56
CA THR A 112 12.16 8.56 37.93
C THR A 112 10.70 8.56 37.53
N VAL A 113 10.29 7.57 36.76
CA VAL A 113 8.90 7.39 36.33
C VAL A 113 8.27 6.24 37.13
N THR A 114 7.10 6.49 37.71
CA THR A 114 6.29 5.46 38.37
C THR A 114 4.95 5.35 37.67
N LEU A 115 4.61 4.16 37.20
CA LEU A 115 3.35 3.91 36.49
C LEU A 115 2.28 3.43 37.46
N ILE A 116 1.14 4.13 37.49
CA ILE A 116 -0.05 3.76 38.26
C ILE A 116 -1.11 3.28 37.26
N SER A 117 -1.47 2.01 37.30
CA SER A 117 -2.38 1.41 36.31
C SER A 117 -3.29 0.34 36.90
N ALA A 118 -4.33 -0.01 36.14
CA ALA A 118 -5.25 -1.10 36.45
C ALA A 118 -5.32 -2.07 35.26
N GLY A 119 -5.26 -3.37 35.55
CA GLY A 119 -5.16 -4.45 34.56
C GLY A 119 -3.71 -4.90 34.34
N LYS A 120 -3.46 -6.23 34.39
CA LYS A 120 -2.11 -6.84 34.39
C LYS A 120 -1.19 -6.29 33.30
N TYR A 121 -1.72 -6.11 32.09
CA TYR A 121 -0.95 -5.76 30.89
C TYR A 121 -1.05 -4.30 30.47
N LYS A 122 -1.70 -3.44 31.29
CA LYS A 122 -2.11 -2.09 30.86
C LYS A 122 -0.95 -1.17 30.48
N VAL A 123 0.24 -1.45 30.99
CA VAL A 123 1.45 -0.64 30.79
C VAL A 123 2.54 -1.38 30.03
N GLU A 124 2.25 -2.57 29.48
CA GLU A 124 3.23 -3.26 28.63
C GLU A 124 3.62 -2.39 27.44
N GLY A 125 4.91 -2.40 27.10
CA GLY A 125 5.46 -1.59 26.01
C GLY A 125 5.68 -0.12 26.35
N ASN A 126 5.58 0.28 27.61
CA ASN A 126 6.00 1.62 28.01
C ASN A 126 7.51 1.82 27.75
N PRO A 127 7.98 3.05 27.52
CA PRO A 127 9.38 3.33 27.22
C PRO A 127 10.24 3.53 28.49
N PHE A 128 9.66 3.38 29.68
CA PHE A 128 10.30 3.76 30.95
C PHE A 128 10.96 2.60 31.67
N GLU A 129 10.81 1.38 31.15
CA GLU A 129 11.48 0.16 31.62
C GLU A 129 11.77 -0.76 30.43
N PRO A 130 12.73 -1.71 30.59
CA PRO A 130 13.02 -2.69 29.55
C PRO A 130 11.81 -3.54 29.19
N LEU A 131 11.65 -3.83 27.89
CA LEU A 131 10.57 -4.69 27.41
C LEU A 131 10.73 -6.12 27.94
N THR A 132 9.71 -6.62 28.63
CA THR A 132 9.69 -8.02 29.10
C THR A 132 9.48 -8.99 27.94
N GLU A 133 9.90 -10.25 28.11
CA GLU A 133 9.68 -11.28 27.10
C GLU A 133 8.19 -11.63 26.92
N GLU A 134 7.36 -11.53 27.96
CA GLU A 134 5.90 -11.71 27.86
C GLU A 134 5.29 -10.62 26.95
N ALA A 135 5.63 -9.35 27.20
CA ALA A 135 5.16 -8.23 26.38
C ALA A 135 5.68 -8.31 24.94
N ARG A 136 6.96 -8.65 24.76
CA ARG A 136 7.56 -8.87 23.43
C ARG A 136 6.82 -9.96 22.66
N GLY A 137 6.50 -11.07 23.31
CA GLY A 137 5.72 -12.17 22.73
C GLY A 137 4.35 -11.72 22.25
N ALA A 138 3.59 -11.04 23.10
CA ALA A 138 2.26 -10.52 22.76
C ALA A 138 2.31 -9.51 21.59
N MET A 139 3.29 -8.61 21.57
CA MET A 139 3.49 -7.68 20.45
C MET A 139 3.89 -8.39 19.16
N GLN A 140 4.72 -9.43 19.24
CA GLN A 140 5.11 -10.22 18.08
C GLN A 140 3.94 -11.00 17.48
N GLU A 141 3.04 -11.54 18.32
CA GLU A 141 1.80 -12.17 17.87
C GLU A 141 0.94 -11.20 17.06
N MET A 142 0.78 -9.97 17.54
CA MET A 142 0.06 -8.90 16.82
C MET A 142 0.72 -8.57 15.47
N VAL A 143 2.05 -8.42 15.43
CA VAL A 143 2.79 -8.19 14.18
C VAL A 143 2.58 -9.36 13.20
N ASN A 144 2.62 -10.59 13.69
CA ASN A 144 2.42 -11.80 12.88
C ASN A 144 1.01 -11.89 12.32
N GLU A 145 0.00 -11.51 13.12
CA GLU A 145 -1.39 -11.47 12.69
C GLU A 145 -1.58 -10.50 11.51
N TYR A 146 -1.11 -9.26 11.65
CA TYR A 146 -1.20 -8.26 10.58
C TYR A 146 -0.41 -8.65 9.34
N TYR A 147 0.79 -9.23 9.50
CA TYR A 147 1.54 -9.76 8.36
C TYR A 147 0.81 -10.92 7.66
N GLY A 148 0.10 -11.74 8.44
CA GLY A 148 -0.78 -12.78 7.95
C GLY A 148 -1.94 -12.22 7.11
N MET A 149 -2.61 -11.17 7.58
CA MET A 149 -3.66 -10.47 6.82
C MET A 149 -3.10 -9.89 5.52
N PHE A 150 -1.99 -9.16 5.59
CA PHE A 150 -1.37 -8.51 4.43
C PHE A 150 -0.99 -9.53 3.34
N THR A 151 -0.27 -10.58 3.71
CA THR A 151 0.17 -11.60 2.75
C THR A 151 -0.99 -12.38 2.14
N LYS A 152 -2.07 -12.65 2.90
CA LYS A 152 -3.30 -13.27 2.38
C LYS A 152 -4.03 -12.36 1.39
N ALA A 153 -4.16 -11.08 1.71
CA ALA A 153 -4.83 -10.11 0.84
C ALA A 153 -4.08 -9.93 -0.48
N VAL A 154 -2.76 -9.74 -0.44
CA VAL A 154 -1.95 -9.63 -1.66
C VAL A 154 -2.03 -10.92 -2.49
N ALA A 155 -1.97 -12.08 -1.85
CA ALA A 155 -2.09 -13.37 -2.54
C ALA A 155 -3.43 -13.49 -3.29
N ARG A 156 -4.55 -13.19 -2.60
CA ARG A 156 -5.89 -13.11 -3.19
C ARG A 156 -5.91 -12.14 -4.37
N ASN A 157 -5.42 -10.93 -4.16
CA ASN A 157 -5.57 -9.83 -5.10
C ASN A 157 -4.75 -10.02 -6.39
N ARG A 158 -3.59 -10.68 -6.28
CA ARG A 158 -2.66 -10.95 -7.38
C ARG A 158 -2.78 -12.38 -7.96
N GLY A 159 -3.66 -13.21 -7.39
CA GLY A 159 -3.92 -14.58 -7.89
C GLY A 159 -2.77 -15.56 -7.69
N VAL A 160 -2.00 -15.41 -6.60
CA VAL A 160 -0.83 -16.25 -6.28
C VAL A 160 -1.00 -16.94 -4.93
N LYS A 161 -0.09 -17.86 -4.57
CA LYS A 161 -0.11 -18.46 -3.23
C LYS A 161 0.49 -17.50 -2.21
N VAL A 162 0.04 -17.61 -0.95
CA VAL A 162 0.63 -16.84 0.17
C VAL A 162 2.14 -17.09 0.29
N ALA A 163 2.61 -18.30 0.00
CA ALA A 163 4.03 -18.63 0.00
C ALA A 163 4.82 -17.84 -1.06
N ASP A 164 4.22 -17.60 -2.23
CA ASP A 164 4.84 -16.82 -3.31
C ASP A 164 4.97 -15.35 -2.90
N VAL A 165 3.98 -14.81 -2.19
CA VAL A 165 4.08 -13.45 -1.62
C VAL A 165 5.20 -13.39 -0.58
N ARG A 166 5.24 -14.34 0.35
CA ARG A 166 6.22 -14.34 1.45
C ARG A 166 7.66 -14.49 0.98
N ASN A 167 7.90 -15.32 -0.04
CA ASN A 167 9.25 -15.72 -0.46
C ASN A 167 9.66 -15.17 -1.84
N GLY A 168 8.73 -14.53 -2.55
CA GLY A 168 8.94 -14.10 -3.93
C GLY A 168 8.77 -12.60 -4.14
N PHE A 169 8.04 -11.89 -3.27
CA PHE A 169 7.73 -10.46 -3.47
C PHE A 169 8.66 -9.53 -2.68
N GLY A 170 9.92 -9.96 -2.52
CA GLY A 170 11.00 -9.13 -1.98
C GLY A 170 11.21 -9.17 -0.47
N GLU A 171 10.44 -9.98 0.28
CA GLU A 171 10.68 -10.26 1.72
C GLU A 171 10.86 -8.98 2.57
N GLY A 172 9.97 -7.99 2.37
CA GLY A 172 10.02 -6.70 3.05
C GLY A 172 10.82 -5.60 2.33
N ARG A 173 11.51 -5.92 1.24
CA ARG A 173 12.15 -4.93 0.36
C ARG A 173 11.16 -4.36 -0.66
N VAL A 174 11.47 -3.18 -1.17
CA VAL A 174 10.87 -2.69 -2.42
C VAL A 174 11.63 -3.25 -3.62
N VAL A 175 10.95 -3.38 -4.74
CA VAL A 175 11.52 -3.76 -6.03
C VAL A 175 11.18 -2.72 -7.09
N GLY A 176 12.06 -2.53 -8.07
CA GLY A 176 11.83 -1.60 -9.18
C GLY A 176 10.79 -2.13 -10.18
N ALA A 177 10.23 -1.23 -10.99
CA ALA A 177 9.15 -1.49 -11.94
C ALA A 177 9.31 -2.77 -12.80
N GLY A 178 10.49 -2.99 -13.37
CA GLY A 178 10.73 -4.18 -14.21
C GLY A 178 10.63 -5.49 -13.43
N GLN A 179 11.18 -5.50 -12.20
CA GLN A 179 11.11 -6.66 -11.32
C GLN A 179 9.70 -6.84 -10.76
N ALA A 180 9.00 -5.76 -10.40
CA ALA A 180 7.61 -5.82 -9.96
C ALA A 180 6.72 -6.52 -11.00
N VAL A 181 6.88 -6.20 -12.30
CA VAL A 181 6.14 -6.88 -13.37
C VAL A 181 6.57 -8.34 -13.52
N ALA A 182 7.87 -8.62 -13.51
CA ALA A 182 8.40 -9.99 -13.64
C ALA A 182 7.91 -10.92 -12.51
N LEU A 183 7.72 -10.39 -11.30
CA LEU A 183 7.21 -11.12 -10.13
C LEU A 183 5.68 -11.20 -10.08
N GLY A 184 4.96 -10.50 -10.98
CA GLY A 184 3.49 -10.41 -10.93
C GLY A 184 2.95 -9.44 -9.86
N MET A 185 3.82 -8.63 -9.26
CA MET A 185 3.46 -7.57 -8.32
C MET A 185 2.78 -6.39 -9.01
N ALA A 186 3.10 -6.15 -10.29
CA ALA A 186 2.42 -5.18 -11.14
C ALA A 186 2.10 -5.82 -12.50
N ASP A 187 1.14 -5.25 -13.21
CA ASP A 187 0.67 -5.80 -14.49
C ASP A 187 1.41 -5.20 -15.68
N LEU A 188 1.80 -3.92 -15.57
CA LEU A 188 2.44 -3.20 -16.66
C LEU A 188 3.44 -2.18 -16.15
N ARG A 189 4.60 -2.13 -16.82
CA ARG A 189 5.53 -1.02 -16.71
C ARG A 189 5.16 0.07 -17.71
N GLY A 190 4.86 1.27 -17.23
CA GLY A 190 4.54 2.43 -18.06
C GLY A 190 3.83 3.53 -17.27
N HIS A 191 3.39 4.57 -17.97
CA HIS A 191 2.65 5.68 -17.36
C HIS A 191 1.14 5.53 -17.59
N PHE A 192 0.33 6.17 -16.75
CA PHE A 192 -1.12 6.13 -16.86
C PHE A 192 -1.62 6.50 -18.26
N LEU A 193 -1.10 7.59 -18.83
CA LEU A 193 -1.53 8.06 -20.16
C LEU A 193 -1.34 7.00 -21.25
N MET A 194 -0.21 6.28 -21.21
CA MET A 194 0.08 5.19 -22.14
C MET A 194 -0.94 4.05 -22.01
N ARG A 195 -1.31 3.66 -20.78
CA ARG A 195 -2.32 2.61 -20.56
C ARG A 195 -3.71 3.07 -20.98
N TRP A 196 -4.05 4.32 -20.70
CA TRP A 196 -5.34 4.90 -21.05
C TRP A 196 -5.53 4.99 -22.57
N THR A 197 -4.50 5.43 -23.31
CA THR A 197 -4.53 5.45 -24.79
C THR A 197 -4.64 4.05 -25.38
N GLN A 198 -3.89 3.06 -24.86
CA GLN A 198 -4.00 1.66 -25.29
C GLN A 198 -5.41 1.09 -25.10
N ARG A 199 -6.08 1.38 -23.96
CA ARG A 199 -7.46 0.95 -23.72
C ARG A 199 -8.44 1.59 -24.71
N ARG A 200 -8.24 2.87 -25.06
CA ARG A 200 -9.08 3.56 -26.06
C ARG A 200 -8.81 3.06 -27.48
N GLN A 201 -7.56 2.85 -27.85
CA GLN A 201 -7.19 2.30 -29.15
C GLN A 201 -7.62 0.84 -29.31
N GLY A 202 -7.58 0.02 -28.27
CA GLY A 202 -8.13 -1.34 -28.28
C GLY A 202 -9.65 -1.36 -28.48
N ARG A 203 -10.37 -0.43 -27.83
CA ARG A 203 -11.80 -0.20 -28.08
C ARG A 203 -12.08 0.32 -29.50
N ALA A 204 -11.25 1.23 -30.02
CA ALA A 204 -11.36 1.78 -31.38
C ALA A 204 -10.91 0.81 -32.49
N ARG A 205 -10.04 -0.16 -32.19
CA ARG A 205 -9.72 -1.26 -33.13
C ARG A 205 -10.88 -2.24 -33.27
N ASN A 206 -11.65 -2.45 -32.20
CA ASN A 206 -12.92 -3.18 -32.25
C ASN A 206 -14.10 -2.35 -32.79
N GLY A 207 -13.91 -1.03 -32.98
CA GLY A 207 -14.88 -0.12 -33.57
C GLY A 207 -14.18 0.96 -34.40
N ARG A 208 -13.89 0.63 -35.66
CA ARG A 208 -13.15 1.41 -36.69
C ARG A 208 -12.95 2.90 -36.37
N GLY A 209 -11.70 3.31 -36.15
CA GLY A 209 -11.27 4.71 -36.21
C GLY A 209 -9.77 4.85 -35.94
N ALA A 210 -9.01 5.34 -36.93
CA ALA A 210 -7.56 5.50 -36.87
C ALA A 210 -7.13 6.50 -35.77
N ALA A 211 -6.06 6.19 -35.04
CA ALA A 211 -5.37 7.12 -34.17
C ALA A 211 -4.09 7.61 -34.87
N ALA A 212 -3.85 8.92 -34.86
CA ALA A 212 -2.61 9.53 -35.32
C ALA A 212 -1.63 9.63 -34.13
N ASP A 213 -0.43 9.08 -34.31
CA ASP A 213 0.66 9.18 -33.34
C ASP A 213 1.44 10.48 -33.55
N LEU A 214 1.70 11.23 -32.48
CA LEU A 214 2.62 12.36 -32.46
C LEU A 214 3.91 11.92 -31.75
N GLU A 215 4.97 11.67 -32.53
CA GLU A 215 6.33 11.49 -32.01
C GLU A 215 6.94 12.86 -31.67
N PHE A 216 7.41 13.04 -30.45
CA PHE A 216 8.33 14.12 -30.10
C PHE A 216 9.77 13.60 -30.18
N ARG A 217 10.50 14.01 -31.23
CA ARG A 217 11.95 13.83 -31.32
C ARG A 217 12.63 15.05 -30.70
N SER A 218 13.27 14.90 -29.55
CA SER A 218 14.28 15.86 -29.11
C SER A 218 15.64 15.44 -29.66
N ASN A 219 16.10 16.15 -30.69
CA ASN A 219 17.50 16.13 -31.11
C ASN A 219 18.36 16.94 -30.12
N GLY A 220 19.42 16.31 -29.62
CA GLY A 220 20.70 16.96 -29.33
C GLY A 220 20.87 17.67 -27.97
N GLY A 221 22.02 17.39 -27.35
CA GLY A 221 22.55 18.04 -26.15
C GLY A 221 23.29 17.05 -25.26
#